data_AF-A0A101G9A2-F1
#
_entry.id   AF-A0A101G9A2-F1
#
_cell.length_a   1.000
_cell.length_b   1.000
_cell.length_c   1.000
_cell.angle_alpha   90.00
_cell.angle_beta   90.00
_cell.angle_gamma   90.00
#
_symmetry.space_group_name_H-M   'P 1'
#
loop_
_entity.id
_entity.type
_entity.pdbx_description
1 polymer ?
#
loop_
_entity_poly.entity_id
_entity_poly.type
_entity_poly.pdbx_seq_one_letter_code
_entity_poly.pdbx_strand_id
1 'polypeptide(L)'
;MIFAIFAIGSPCFPLIDIIVCDVDGLKFINDTRGHSAGDALIISAAEAIRSSFRAEDVVSRIGGDEFPVLLLNCDSKAVEKACLRIRQNVSQHSEKTLNAI
;
A
#
# COMPACT_ATOMS: atom_id res chain seq x y z
N MET A 1 -3.22 -7.72 2.53
CA MET A 1 -4.49 -7.38 3.27
C MET A 1 -4.42 -5.96 3.91
N ILE A 2 -5.54 -5.24 4.20
CA ILE A 2 -5.50 -3.90 4.88
C ILE A 2 -5.70 -4.10 6.38
N PHE A 3 -4.71 -3.70 7.19
CA PHE A 3 -4.76 -3.77 8.64
C PHE A 3 -4.89 -2.36 9.24
N ALA A 4 -6.06 -2.09 9.82
CA ALA A 4 -6.38 -0.94 10.68
C ALA A 4 -6.48 0.46 10.03
N ILE A 5 -7.47 1.22 10.50
CA ILE A 5 -7.67 2.66 10.29
C ILE A 5 -7.66 3.31 11.66
N PHE A 6 -6.71 4.21 11.92
CA PHE A 6 -6.62 4.96 13.16
C PHE A 6 -6.76 6.45 12.87
N ALA A 7 -7.76 7.09 13.47
CA ALA A 7 -7.99 8.52 13.37
C ALA A 7 -7.46 9.22 14.63
N ILE A 8 -6.46 10.10 14.47
CA ILE A 8 -5.95 10.94 15.57
C ILE A 8 -6.29 12.39 15.23
N GLY A 9 -7.17 13.02 16.01
CA GLY A 9 -7.59 14.41 15.81
C GLY A 9 -7.82 15.13 17.13
N SER A 10 -7.41 16.39 17.20
CA SER A 10 -7.63 17.31 18.33
C SER A 10 -7.77 18.73 17.78
N PRO A 11 -8.36 19.70 18.50
CA PRO A 11 -8.55 21.06 17.97
C PRO A 11 -7.25 21.76 17.53
N CYS A 12 -6.09 21.27 17.98
CA CYS A 12 -4.77 21.79 17.64
C CYS A 12 -4.04 21.02 16.52
N PHE A 13 -4.55 19.87 16.07
CA PHE A 13 -3.87 18.99 15.11
C PHE A 13 -4.84 18.49 14.01
N PRO A 14 -4.39 18.45 12.75
CA PRO A 14 -5.20 17.91 11.66
C PRO A 14 -5.53 16.43 11.90
N LEU A 15 -6.67 15.98 11.39
CA LEU A 15 -7.04 14.57 11.41
C LEU A 15 -6.08 13.77 10.54
N ILE A 16 -5.46 12.75 11.11
CA ILE A 16 -4.57 11.82 10.41
C ILE A 16 -5.18 10.43 10.47
N ASP A 17 -5.31 9.80 9.31
CA ASP A 17 -5.68 8.40 9.15
C ASP A 17 -4.47 7.57 8.71
N ILE A 18 -4.40 6.31 9.15
CA ILE A 18 -3.34 5.37 8.75
C ILE A 18 -3.97 4.18 8.04
N ILE A 19 -3.41 3.77 6.90
CA ILE A 19 -3.71 2.50 6.23
C ILE A 19 -2.43 1.67 6.20
N VAL A 20 -2.44 0.46 6.74
CA VAL A 20 -1.30 -0.47 6.58
C VAL A 20 -1.62 -1.49 5.50
N CYS A 21 -0.84 -1.47 4.42
CA CYS A 21 -0.91 -2.46 3.36
C CYS A 21 0.14 -3.55 3.58
N ASP A 22 -0.26 -4.81 3.46
CA ASP A 22 0.62 -5.98 3.50
C ASP A 22 0.63 -6.67 2.13
N VAL A 23 1.84 -6.91 1.59
CA VAL A 23 2.06 -7.59 0.29
C VAL A 23 2.10 -9.09 0.50
N ASP A 24 1.00 -9.76 0.11
CA ASP A 24 0.87 -11.19 0.26
C ASP A 24 1.86 -11.97 -0.63
N GLY A 25 2.53 -12.98 -0.07
CA GLY A 25 3.29 -13.98 -0.84
C GLY A 25 4.75 -13.64 -1.16
N LEU A 26 5.33 -12.56 -0.60
CA LEU A 26 6.73 -12.19 -0.83
C LEU A 26 7.69 -13.35 -0.53
N LYS A 27 7.55 -13.99 0.64
CA LYS A 27 8.41 -15.11 1.04
C LYS A 27 8.33 -16.27 0.04
N PHE A 28 7.13 -16.61 -0.43
CA PHE A 28 6.94 -17.67 -1.41
C PHE A 28 7.65 -17.36 -2.72
N ILE A 29 7.56 -16.12 -3.22
CA ILE A 29 8.27 -15.70 -4.43
C ILE A 29 9.80 -15.71 -4.22
N ASN A 30 10.28 -15.24 -3.07
CA ASN A 30 11.72 -15.31 -2.74
C ASN A 30 12.23 -16.74 -2.75
N ASP A 31 11.50 -17.66 -2.11
CA ASP A 31 11.90 -19.06 -1.98
C ASP A 31 11.81 -19.83 -3.32
N THR A 32 10.89 -19.46 -4.21
CA THR A 32 10.65 -20.18 -5.47
C THR A 32 11.33 -19.58 -6.70
N ARG A 33 11.49 -18.25 -6.74
CA ARG A 33 11.99 -17.50 -7.91
C ARG A 33 13.21 -16.63 -7.57
N GLY A 34 13.67 -16.66 -6.32
CA GLY A 34 14.83 -15.89 -5.85
C GLY A 34 14.50 -14.45 -5.48
N HIS A 35 15.41 -13.84 -4.72
CA HIS A 35 15.22 -12.49 -4.17
C HIS A 35 15.03 -11.41 -5.23
N SER A 36 15.64 -11.54 -6.42
CA SER A 36 15.44 -10.57 -7.50
C SER A 36 13.99 -10.50 -7.98
N ALA A 37 13.26 -11.63 -7.98
CA ALA A 37 11.84 -11.64 -8.30
C ALA A 37 10.99 -11.04 -7.16
N GLY A 38 11.40 -11.23 -5.90
CA GLY A 38 10.77 -10.57 -4.76
C GLY A 38 10.99 -9.06 -4.75
N ASP A 39 12.18 -8.59 -5.12
CA ASP A 39 12.46 -7.16 -5.28
C ASP A 39 11.58 -6.54 -6.36
N ALA A 40 11.40 -7.23 -7.49
CA ALA A 40 10.49 -6.79 -8.55
C ALA A 40 9.03 -6.73 -8.08
N LEU A 41 8.57 -7.73 -7.31
CA LEU A 41 7.24 -7.72 -6.71
C LEU A 41 7.05 -6.52 -5.78
N ILE A 42 8.04 -6.23 -4.94
CA ILE A 42 8.03 -5.11 -4.00
C ILE A 42 7.99 -3.76 -4.71
N ILE A 43 8.80 -3.59 -5.76
CA ILE A 43 8.80 -2.36 -6.57
C ILE A 43 7.43 -2.16 -7.20
N SER A 44 6.87 -3.22 -7.83
CA SER A 44 5.55 -3.18 -8.44
C SER A 44 4.45 -2.83 -7.44
N ALA A 45 4.49 -3.43 -6.24
CA ALA A 45 3.56 -3.12 -5.17
C ALA A 45 3.69 -1.67 -4.69
N ALA A 46 4.92 -1.17 -4.52
CA ALA A 46 5.17 0.21 -4.11
C ALA A 46 4.62 1.22 -5.13
N GLU A 47 4.77 0.96 -6.43
CA GLU A 47 4.21 1.78 -7.51
C GLU A 47 2.68 1.76 -7.52
N ALA A 48 2.07 0.57 -7.38
CA ALA A 48 0.62 0.40 -7.32
C ALA A 48 0.02 1.11 -6.09
N ILE A 49 0.66 0.99 -4.93
CA ILE A 49 0.24 1.67 -3.71
C ILE A 49 0.42 3.18 -3.90
N ARG A 50 1.60 3.67 -4.30
CA ARG A 50 1.87 5.11 -4.44
C ARG A 50 0.92 5.81 -5.41
N SER A 51 0.61 5.18 -6.54
CA SER A 51 -0.35 5.71 -7.55
C SER A 51 -1.80 5.76 -7.06
N SER A 52 -2.11 5.10 -5.94
CA SER A 52 -3.43 5.11 -5.30
C SER A 52 -3.66 6.30 -4.37
N PHE A 53 -2.64 7.12 -4.12
CA PHE A 53 -2.68 8.22 -3.15
C PHE A 53 -2.26 9.56 -3.75
N ARG A 54 -2.58 10.64 -3.05
CA ARG A 54 -2.26 12.00 -3.48
C ARG A 54 -0.82 12.36 -3.16
N ALA A 55 -0.36 13.49 -3.69
CA ALA A 55 0.99 13.96 -3.45
C ALA A 55 1.24 14.27 -1.96
N GLU A 56 0.22 14.80 -1.27
CA GLU A 56 0.28 15.12 0.17
C GLU A 56 0.25 13.90 1.11
N ASP A 57 -0.22 12.74 0.63
CA ASP A 57 -0.25 11.51 1.42
C ASP A 57 1.15 10.90 1.49
N VAL A 58 1.51 10.36 2.65
CA VAL A 58 2.85 9.77 2.87
C VAL A 58 2.75 8.26 2.77
N VAL A 59 3.36 7.70 1.72
CA VAL A 59 3.53 6.25 1.56
C VAL A 59 4.94 5.87 2.02
N SER A 60 5.05 4.83 2.84
CA SER A 60 6.32 4.36 3.39
C SER A 60 6.42 2.83 3.32
N ARG A 61 7.63 2.30 3.37
CA ARG A 61 7.91 0.88 3.60
C ARG A 61 8.64 0.75 4.93
N ILE A 62 8.05 0.02 5.88
CA ILE A 62 8.62 -0.15 7.23
C ILE A 62 9.18 -1.56 7.47
N GLY A 63 8.68 -2.54 6.74
CA GLY A 63 9.06 -3.95 6.84
C GLY A 63 9.45 -4.54 5.48
N GLY A 64 9.49 -5.87 5.42
CA GLY A 64 9.75 -6.60 4.18
C GLY A 64 8.67 -6.32 3.13
N ASP A 65 7.42 -6.56 3.51
CA ASP A 65 6.20 -6.51 2.69
C ASP A 65 5.17 -5.48 3.21
N GLU A 66 5.50 -4.73 4.26
CA GLU A 66 4.59 -3.80 4.93
C GLU A 66 4.76 -2.34 4.44
N PHE A 67 3.63 -1.75 4.02
CA PHE A 67 3.52 -0.40 3.48
C PHE A 67 2.45 0.45 4.20
N PRO A 68 2.82 1.15 5.28
CA PRO A 68 1.95 2.13 5.91
C PRO A 68 1.80 3.39 5.06
N VAL A 69 0.58 3.90 5.04
CA VAL A 69 0.19 5.14 4.36
C VAL A 69 -0.49 6.07 5.34
N LEU A 70 0.04 7.29 5.47
CA LEU A 70 -0.55 8.37 6.24
C LEU A 70 -1.40 9.24 5.31
N LEU A 71 -2.68 9.31 5.62
CA LEU A 71 -3.67 10.14 4.96
C LEU A 71 -3.88 11.41 5.78
N LEU A 72 -3.72 12.56 5.14
CA LEU A 72 -3.88 13.85 5.79
C LEU A 72 -5.26 14.43 5.47
N ASN A 73 -5.96 14.96 6.47
CA ASN A 73 -7.22 15.70 6.30
C ASN A 73 -8.30 14.92 5.51
N CYS A 74 -8.43 13.62 5.75
CA CYS A 74 -9.41 12.78 5.09
C CYS A 74 -10.70 12.67 5.92
N ASP A 75 -11.83 12.51 5.25
CA ASP A 75 -13.05 12.01 5.89
C ASP A 75 -13.14 10.48 5.73
N SER A 76 -14.06 9.84 6.46
CA SER A 76 -14.22 8.38 6.40
C SER A 76 -14.48 7.84 4.99
N LYS A 77 -15.15 8.63 4.13
CA LYS A 77 -15.41 8.27 2.73
C LYS A 77 -14.16 8.33 1.87
N ALA A 78 -13.26 9.28 2.12
CA ALA A 78 -11.99 9.39 1.42
C ALA A 78 -11.08 8.20 1.71
N VAL A 79 -11.03 7.76 2.98
CA VAL A 79 -10.29 6.56 3.40
C VAL A 79 -10.83 5.31 2.68
N GLU A 80 -12.16 5.11 2.68
CA GLU A 80 -12.79 3.98 2.00
C GLU A 80 -12.48 3.96 0.49
N LYS A 81 -12.57 5.12 -0.18
CA LYS A 81 -12.19 5.25 -1.59
C LYS A 81 -10.71 4.95 -1.82
N ALA A 82 -9.82 5.35 -0.91
CA ALA A 82 -8.40 5.03 -1.01
C ALA A 82 -8.17 3.52 -0.95
N CYS A 83 -8.81 2.81 0.00
CA CYS A 83 -8.77 1.36 0.09
C CYS A 83 -9.24 0.67 -1.20
N LEU A 84 -10.32 1.17 -1.83
CA LEU A 84 -10.82 0.64 -3.10
C LEU A 84 -9.82 0.86 -4.25
N ARG A 85 -9.21 2.04 -4.35
CA ARG A 85 -8.19 2.34 -5.37
C ARG A 85 -6.97 1.43 -5.23
N ILE A 86 -6.48 1.21 -4.00
CA ILE A 86 -5.35 0.29 -3.73
C ILE A 86 -5.69 -1.09 -4.25
N ARG A 87 -6.85 -1.64 -3.90
CA ARG A 87 -7.26 -2.97 -4.36
C ARG A 87 -7.28 -3.08 -5.88
N GLN A 88 -7.87 -2.08 -6.56
CA GLN A 88 -7.94 -2.05 -8.03
C GLN A 88 -6.54 -1.97 -8.66
N ASN A 89 -5.70 -1.06 -8.17
CA ASN A 89 -4.37 -0.84 -8.73
C ASN A 89 -3.44 -2.03 -8.47
N VAL A 90 -3.49 -2.63 -7.27
CA VAL A 90 -2.71 -3.82 -6.94
C VAL A 90 -3.13 -4.99 -7.84
N SER A 91 -4.44 -5.24 -8.05
CA SER A 91 -4.90 -6.30 -8.97
C SER A 91 -4.35 -6.12 -10.39
N GLN A 92 -4.35 -4.89 -10.91
CA GLN A 92 -3.82 -4.61 -12.25
C GLN A 92 -2.29 -4.79 -12.36
N HIS A 93 -1.55 -4.49 -11.28
CA HIS A 93 -0.09 -4.63 -11.26
C HIS A 93 0.33 -6.08 -11.03
N SER A 94 -0.39 -6.85 -10.21
CA SER A 94 -0.15 -8.28 -10.02
C SER A 94 -0.28 -9.06 -11.33
N GLU A 95 -1.29 -8.77 -12.15
CA GLU A 95 -1.45 -9.38 -13.47
C GLU A 95 -0.28 -9.04 -14.40
N LYS A 96 0.19 -7.79 -14.40
CA LYS A 96 1.34 -7.37 -15.23
C LYS A 96 2.64 -8.04 -14.78
N THR A 97 2.88 -8.11 -13.48
CA THR A 97 4.12 -8.67 -12.92
C THR A 97 4.16 -10.19 -13.08
N LEU A 98 3.03 -10.89 -12.92
CA LEU A 98 2.94 -12.34 -13.19
C LEU A 98 3.12 -12.66 -14.69
N ASN A 99 2.71 -11.78 -15.59
CA ASN A 99 2.88 -11.96 -17.04
C ASN A 99 4.26 -11.52 -17.56
N ALA A 100 5.03 -10.78 -16.77
CA ALA A 100 6.36 -10.27 -17.14
C ALA A 100 7.52 -11.11 -16.58
N ILE A 101 7.24 -12.08 -15.69
CA ILE A 101 8.20 -12.99 -15.05
C ILE A 101 7.89 -14.43 -15.47
#